data_AF-A0A9X0HVQ9-F1
#
_entry.id   AF-A0A9X0HVQ9-F1
#
_cell.length_a   1.000
_cell.length_b   1.000
_cell.length_c   1.000
_cell.angle_alpha   90.00
_cell.angle_beta   90.00
_cell.angle_gamma   90.00
#
_symmetry.space_group_name_H-M   'P 1'
#
loop_
_entity.id
_entity.type
_entity.pdbx_description
1 polymer ?
#
loop_
_entity_poly.entity_id
_entity_poly.type
_entity_poly.pdbx_seq_one_letter_code
_entity_poly.pdbx_strand_id
1 'polypeptide(L)'
;MSLSLNENHPRRRRMTRRVLRGFDPRAFTALRNGAGISVSDLSRLSGVSLSTIHHWEAGRRTPQVDILAAVMTVLGAPIDAVVLIAPEERYPGDWRVMNGLTQPQLAAKAQLSTAILQRIERGEYPLSDRNAGALAVVLGITVDQYRAAYQRARERPAGAPS
;
A
#
# COMPACT_ATOMS: atom_id res chain seq x y z
N MET A 1 34.17 -25.96 -28.95
CA MET A 1 33.03 -25.10 -29.35
C MET A 1 31.97 -25.23 -28.27
N SER A 2 32.02 -24.35 -27.25
CA SER A 2 31.04 -24.34 -26.16
C SER A 2 29.89 -23.41 -26.51
N LEU A 3 28.69 -23.96 -26.65
CA LEU A 3 27.46 -23.21 -26.86
C LEU A 3 27.00 -22.62 -25.53
N SER A 4 26.91 -21.29 -25.49
CA SER A 4 26.30 -20.53 -24.41
C SER A 4 24.79 -20.73 -24.42
N LEU A 5 24.22 -21.24 -23.32
CA LEU A 5 22.80 -21.14 -23.04
C LEU A 5 22.59 -19.88 -22.19
N ASN A 6 22.19 -18.80 -22.86
CA ASN A 6 21.79 -17.56 -22.21
C ASN A 6 20.34 -17.74 -21.71
N GLU A 7 20.18 -18.23 -20.48
CA GLU A 7 18.87 -18.36 -19.84
C GLU A 7 18.28 -16.99 -19.52
N ASN A 8 17.33 -16.59 -20.39
CA ASN A 8 16.45 -15.44 -20.19
C ASN A 8 15.61 -15.63 -18.93
N HIS A 9 16.12 -15.17 -17.79
CA HIS A 9 15.34 -15.06 -16.57
C HIS A 9 14.30 -13.94 -16.74
N PRO A 10 12.99 -14.22 -16.64
CA PRO A 10 11.99 -13.16 -16.71
C PRO A 10 12.26 -12.19 -15.56
N ARG A 11 12.55 -10.93 -15.89
CA ARG A 11 12.74 -9.85 -14.90
C ARG A 11 11.50 -9.79 -14.02
N ARG A 12 11.59 -10.32 -12.79
CA ARG A 12 10.57 -10.13 -11.75
C ARG A 12 10.28 -8.64 -11.65
N ARG A 13 9.12 -8.20 -12.13
CA ARG A 13 8.69 -6.80 -12.08
C ARG A 13 8.72 -6.37 -10.62
N ARG A 14 9.75 -5.58 -10.24
CA ARG A 14 9.99 -5.14 -8.86
C ARG A 14 8.72 -4.43 -8.39
N MET A 15 7.98 -5.06 -7.49
CA MET A 15 6.72 -4.52 -7.03
C MET A 15 6.96 -3.23 -6.27
N THR A 16 6.31 -2.17 -6.72
CA THR A 16 6.48 -0.83 -6.17
C THR A 16 5.76 -0.79 -4.83
N ARG A 17 6.50 -0.54 -3.74
CA ARG A 17 5.95 -0.22 -2.41
C ARG A 17 5.17 1.11 -2.38
N ARG A 18 4.91 1.70 -3.54
CA ARG A 18 4.30 3.01 -3.68
C ARG A 18 2.82 2.93 -3.37
N VAL A 19 2.31 3.98 -2.74
CA VAL A 19 0.89 4.25 -2.65
C VAL A 19 0.46 4.75 -4.03
N LEU A 20 -0.07 3.85 -4.86
CA LEU A 20 -0.41 4.15 -6.25
C LEU A 20 -1.78 4.83 -6.38
N ARG A 21 -2.64 4.72 -5.36
CA ARG A 21 -4.00 5.24 -5.35
C ARG A 21 -4.27 6.02 -4.08
N GLY A 22 -5.10 7.05 -4.19
CA GLY A 22 -5.74 7.73 -3.06
C GLY A 22 -4.89 8.71 -2.26
N PHE A 23 -3.56 8.74 -2.40
CA PHE A 23 -2.75 9.72 -1.66
C PHE A 23 -3.11 11.14 -2.08
N ASP A 24 -3.59 11.96 -1.14
CA ASP A 24 -3.98 13.35 -1.34
C ASP A 24 -2.93 14.30 -0.72
N PRO A 25 -2.15 15.02 -1.56
CA PRO A 25 -1.17 16.00 -1.12
C PRO A 25 -1.73 17.11 -0.22
N ARG A 26 -2.95 17.58 -0.51
CA ARG A 26 -3.57 18.69 0.21
C ARG A 26 -4.01 18.24 1.59
N ALA A 27 -4.60 17.04 1.70
CA ALA A 27 -4.94 16.43 2.98
C ALA A 27 -3.68 16.23 3.83
N PHE A 28 -2.58 15.74 3.23
CA PHE A 28 -1.30 15.59 3.93
C PHE A 28 -0.74 16.93 4.43
N THR A 29 -0.74 17.98 3.60
CA THR A 29 -0.32 19.33 4.01
C THR A 29 -1.22 19.91 5.10
N ALA A 30 -2.53 19.77 4.97
CA ALA A 30 -3.50 20.25 5.94
C ALA A 30 -3.31 19.56 7.30
N LEU A 31 -3.10 18.24 7.29
CA LEU A 31 -2.83 17.44 8.48
C LEU A 31 -1.53 17.87 9.18
N ARG A 32 -0.43 18.05 8.42
CA ARG A 32 0.84 18.53 8.99
C ARG A 32 0.66 19.92 9.61
N ASN A 33 -0.01 20.83 8.90
CA ASN A 33 -0.25 22.19 9.39
C ASN A 33 -1.15 22.18 10.65
N GLY A 34 -2.19 21.35 10.68
CA GLY A 34 -3.07 21.19 11.83
C GLY A 34 -2.35 20.61 13.06
N ALA A 35 -1.34 19.78 12.85
CA ALA A 35 -0.45 19.29 13.92
C ALA A 35 0.58 20.34 14.38
N GLY A 36 0.68 21.51 13.73
CA GLY A 36 1.65 22.56 14.07
C GLY A 36 3.12 22.18 13.80
N ILE A 37 3.36 21.12 13.02
CA ILE A 37 4.71 20.60 12.76
C ILE A 37 5.28 21.23 11.49
N SER A 38 6.49 21.80 11.54
CA SER A 38 7.17 22.32 10.34
C SER A 38 7.65 21.19 9.42
N VAL A 39 7.89 21.46 8.14
CA VAL A 39 8.48 20.46 7.22
C VAL A 39 9.84 20.00 7.73
N SER A 40 10.65 20.90 8.30
CA SER A 40 11.95 20.60 8.89
C SER A 40 11.86 19.69 10.11
N ASP A 41 10.89 19.94 11.00
CA ASP A 41 10.67 19.07 12.16
C ASP A 41 10.14 17.72 11.73
N LEU A 42 9.20 17.67 10.78
CA LEU A 42 8.71 16.40 10.26
C LEU A 42 9.84 15.60 9.62
N SER A 43 10.74 16.25 8.86
CA SER A 43 11.92 15.62 8.27
C SER A 43 12.83 15.02 9.34
N ARG A 44 13.17 15.80 10.36
CA ARG A 44 14.03 15.37 11.47
C ARG A 44 13.43 14.23 12.28
N LEU A 45 12.14 14.29 12.59
CA LEU A 45 11.43 13.31 13.42
C LEU A 45 11.11 12.00 12.67
N SER A 46 10.83 12.08 11.37
CA SER A 46 10.49 10.90 10.56
C SER A 46 11.70 10.27 9.85
N GLY A 47 12.84 10.96 9.80
CA GLY A 47 14.01 10.55 9.02
C GLY A 47 13.83 10.71 7.50
N VAL A 48 12.71 11.26 7.03
CA VAL A 48 12.44 11.52 5.61
C VAL A 48 13.07 12.84 5.20
N SER A 49 13.70 12.92 4.02
CA SER A 49 14.33 14.16 3.58
C SER A 49 13.31 15.29 3.34
N LEU A 50 13.68 16.52 3.68
CA LEU A 50 12.92 17.75 3.37
C LEU A 50 12.40 17.77 1.93
N SER A 51 13.30 17.48 0.98
CA SER A 51 12.94 17.44 -0.45
C SER A 51 11.84 16.42 -0.74
N THR A 52 11.84 15.26 -0.08
CA THR A 52 10.79 14.24 -0.26
C THR A 52 9.44 14.74 0.25
N ILE A 53 9.40 15.35 1.44
CA ILE A 53 8.17 15.90 2.00
C ILE A 53 7.61 17.01 1.11
N HIS A 54 8.45 17.93 0.64
CA HIS A 54 8.03 18.96 -0.32
C HIS A 54 7.49 18.38 -1.63
N HIS A 55 8.11 17.30 -2.16
CA HIS A 55 7.58 16.62 -3.35
C HIS A 55 6.22 15.97 -3.09
N TRP A 56 5.95 15.50 -1.86
CA TRP A 56 4.65 14.95 -1.50
C TRP A 56 3.59 16.05 -1.39
N GLU A 57 3.87 17.12 -0.65
CA GLU A 57 2.96 18.27 -0.50
C GLU A 57 2.65 18.95 -1.85
N ALA A 58 3.63 18.99 -2.76
CA ALA A 58 3.45 19.52 -4.12
C ALA A 58 2.80 18.51 -5.09
N GLY A 59 2.48 17.28 -4.65
CA GLY A 59 1.91 16.23 -5.51
C GLY A 59 2.84 15.71 -6.61
N ARG A 60 4.14 16.03 -6.56
CA ARG A 60 5.14 15.64 -7.56
C ARG A 60 5.59 14.18 -7.41
N ARG A 61 5.41 13.59 -6.23
CA ARG A 61 5.73 12.18 -5.94
C ARG A 61 4.72 11.58 -4.99
N THR A 62 4.36 10.32 -5.23
CA THR A 62 3.62 9.51 -4.25
C THR A 62 4.57 8.81 -3.27
N PRO A 63 4.17 8.66 -2.00
CA PRO A 63 4.98 8.04 -0.97
C PRO A 63 5.10 6.52 -1.16
N GLN A 64 6.10 5.92 -0.51
CA GLN A 64 6.10 4.48 -0.24
C GLN A 64 5.33 4.22 1.05
N VAL A 65 4.64 3.08 1.15
CA VAL A 65 3.74 2.78 2.27
C VAL A 65 4.45 2.77 3.63
N ASP A 66 5.65 2.22 3.69
CA ASP A 66 6.49 2.16 4.89
C ASP A 66 6.97 3.56 5.32
N ILE A 67 7.41 4.37 4.36
CA ILE A 67 7.83 5.75 4.62
C ILE A 67 6.63 6.62 5.02
N LEU A 68 5.47 6.44 4.38
CA LEU A 68 4.24 7.12 4.77
C LEU A 68 3.84 6.74 6.21
N ALA A 69 3.88 5.45 6.55
CA ALA A 69 3.55 4.97 7.90
C ALA A 69 4.45 5.61 8.97
N ALA A 70 5.76 5.75 8.71
CA ALA A 70 6.68 6.43 9.62
C ALA A 70 6.33 7.91 9.81
N VAL A 71 6.04 8.62 8.72
CA VAL A 71 5.63 10.03 8.77
C VAL A 71 4.30 10.23 9.48
N MET A 72 3.31 9.38 9.20
CA MET A 72 1.98 9.45 9.80
C MET A 72 2.00 9.11 11.29
N THR A 73 2.91 8.24 11.73
CA THR A 73 3.20 8.01 13.15
C THR A 73 3.67 9.29 13.85
N VAL A 74 4.57 10.05 13.22
CA VAL A 74 5.04 11.34 13.76
C VAL A 74 3.91 12.38 13.81
N LEU A 75 3.03 12.38 12.82
CA LEU A 75 1.85 13.25 12.78
C LEU A 75 0.73 12.79 13.73
N GLY A 76 0.85 11.62 14.36
CA GLY A 76 -0.16 11.08 15.27
C GLY A 76 -1.49 10.77 14.59
N ALA A 77 -1.48 10.43 13.29
CA ALA A 77 -2.67 10.30 12.48
C ALA A 77 -2.67 9.01 11.64
N PRO A 78 -3.85 8.42 11.36
CA PRO A 78 -3.95 7.22 10.55
C PRO A 78 -3.73 7.52 9.06
N ILE A 79 -3.26 6.54 8.29
CA ILE A 79 -2.94 6.72 6.87
C ILE A 79 -4.19 7.03 6.03
N ASP A 80 -5.35 6.53 6.41
CA ASP A 80 -6.62 6.82 5.72
C ASP A 80 -7.06 8.30 5.83
N ALA A 81 -6.42 9.10 6.68
CA ALA A 81 -6.58 10.56 6.69
C ALA A 81 -5.96 11.24 5.45
N VAL A 82 -5.03 10.56 4.76
CA VAL A 82 -4.32 11.10 3.59
C VAL A 82 -4.36 10.18 2.38
N VAL A 83 -4.83 8.94 2.55
CA VAL A 83 -5.11 8.00 1.46
C VAL A 83 -6.63 7.84 1.35
N LEU A 84 -7.23 8.64 0.49
CA LEU A 84 -8.66 8.82 0.36
C LEU A 84 -9.20 7.93 -0.77
N ILE A 85 -9.73 6.78 -0.40
CA ILE A 85 -10.45 5.86 -1.30
C ILE A 85 -11.71 5.40 -0.57
N ALA A 86 -12.88 5.52 -1.20
CA ALA A 86 -14.12 5.07 -0.60
C ALA A 86 -14.10 3.55 -0.37
N PRO A 87 -14.59 3.02 0.77
CA PRO A 87 -14.56 1.58 1.09
C PRO A 87 -15.03 0.66 -0.04
N GLU A 88 -16.06 1.07 -0.75
CA GLU A 88 -16.68 0.41 -1.90
C GLU A 88 -15.79 0.38 -3.15
N GLU A 89 -14.73 1.18 -3.22
CA GLU A 89 -13.77 1.24 -4.34
C GLU A 89 -12.38 0.64 -4.00
N ARG A 90 -12.17 0.22 -2.74
CA ARG A 90 -10.87 -0.25 -2.22
C ARG A 90 -10.54 -1.67 -2.64
N TYR A 91 -9.50 -1.88 -3.44
CA TYR A 91 -8.95 -3.21 -3.68
C TYR A 91 -8.26 -3.76 -2.42
N PRO A 92 -7.91 -5.07 -2.38
CA PRO A 92 -7.23 -5.65 -1.23
C PRO A 92 -5.92 -4.93 -0.87
N GLY A 93 -5.18 -4.46 -1.89
CA GLY A 93 -3.96 -3.67 -1.69
C GLY A 93 -4.21 -2.30 -1.04
N ASP A 94 -5.37 -1.69 -1.26
CA ASP A 94 -5.72 -0.38 -0.67
C ASP A 94 -5.96 -0.52 0.84
N TRP A 95 -6.71 -1.55 1.27
CA TRP A 95 -6.89 -1.88 2.69
C TRP A 95 -5.56 -2.11 3.40
N ARG A 96 -4.62 -2.77 2.72
CA ARG A 96 -3.27 -2.98 3.22
C ARG A 96 -2.51 -1.66 3.39
N VAL A 97 -2.56 -0.78 2.40
CA VAL A 97 -1.90 0.53 2.44
C VAL A 97 -2.46 1.42 3.55
N MET A 98 -3.77 1.44 3.75
CA MET A 98 -4.43 2.20 4.81
C MET A 98 -4.02 1.74 6.22
N ASN A 99 -3.65 0.47 6.36
CA ASN A 99 -3.08 -0.07 7.60
C ASN A 99 -1.56 0.15 7.73
N GLY A 100 -0.92 0.84 6.77
CA GLY A 100 0.52 1.09 6.78
C GLY A 100 1.38 -0.15 6.54
N LEU A 101 0.80 -1.19 5.95
CA LEU A 101 1.48 -2.46 5.76
C LEU A 101 2.07 -2.58 4.35
N THR A 102 3.31 -3.04 4.28
CA THR A 102 3.88 -3.60 3.05
C THR A 102 3.31 -5.01 2.81
N GLN A 103 3.36 -5.50 1.56
CA GLN A 103 2.93 -6.87 1.25
C GLN A 103 3.64 -7.92 2.12
N PRO A 104 4.98 -7.90 2.30
CA PRO A 104 5.65 -8.86 3.19
C PRO A 104 5.15 -8.78 4.64
N GLN A 105 4.86 -7.58 5.16
CA GLN A 105 4.35 -7.43 6.52
C GLN A 105 2.93 -8.00 6.68
N LEU A 106 2.01 -7.72 5.75
CA LEU A 106 0.67 -8.30 5.78
C LEU A 106 0.74 -9.82 5.63
N ALA A 107 1.55 -10.33 4.69
CA ALA A 107 1.72 -11.75 4.47
C ALA A 107 2.23 -12.46 5.73
N ALA A 108 3.28 -11.91 6.36
CA ALA A 108 3.82 -12.46 7.61
C ALA A 108 2.79 -12.46 8.74
N LYS A 109 2.08 -11.34 8.95
CA LYS A 109 1.03 -11.23 9.98
C LYS A 109 -0.14 -12.19 9.76
N ALA A 110 -0.50 -12.44 8.51
CA ALA A 110 -1.60 -13.33 8.13
C ALA A 110 -1.14 -14.79 7.92
N GLN A 111 0.15 -15.10 8.12
CA GLN A 111 0.75 -16.42 7.91
C GLN A 111 0.62 -16.95 6.47
N LEU A 112 0.76 -16.05 5.47
CA LEU A 112 0.84 -16.38 4.05
C LEU A 112 2.24 -16.10 3.51
N SER A 113 2.57 -16.71 2.36
CA SER A 113 3.72 -16.25 1.59
C SER A 113 3.38 -14.93 0.88
N THR A 114 4.38 -14.06 0.72
CA THR A 114 4.23 -12.80 -0.04
C THR A 114 3.74 -13.05 -1.47
N ALA A 115 4.14 -14.16 -2.09
CA ALA A 115 3.72 -14.54 -3.43
C ALA A 115 2.23 -14.91 -3.50
N ILE A 116 1.70 -15.63 -2.50
CA ILE A 116 0.27 -15.94 -2.42
C ILE A 116 -0.53 -14.66 -2.17
N LEU A 117 -0.10 -13.82 -1.20
CA LEU A 117 -0.76 -12.54 -0.95
C LEU A 117 -0.83 -11.69 -2.22
N GLN A 118 0.28 -11.55 -2.94
CA GLN A 118 0.33 -10.80 -4.20
C GLN A 118 -0.72 -11.29 -5.21
N ARG A 119 -0.85 -12.61 -5.40
CA ARG A 119 -1.81 -13.16 -6.37
C ARG A 119 -3.25 -12.98 -5.88
N ILE A 120 -3.49 -13.06 -4.58
CA ILE A 120 -4.79 -12.73 -3.97
C ILE A 120 -5.13 -11.25 -4.22
N GLU A 121 -4.21 -10.32 -3.96
CA GLU A 121 -4.44 -8.89 -4.16
C GLU A 121 -4.76 -8.53 -5.62
N ARG A 122 -4.30 -9.35 -6.57
CA ARG A 122 -4.57 -9.20 -8.01
C ARG A 122 -5.81 -9.95 -8.50
N GLY A 123 -6.50 -10.71 -7.64
CA GLY A 123 -7.60 -11.59 -8.07
C GLY A 123 -7.15 -12.82 -8.89
N GLU A 124 -5.84 -13.11 -8.94
CA GLU A 124 -5.22 -14.19 -9.72
C GLU A 124 -5.11 -15.52 -8.93
N TYR A 125 -5.62 -15.54 -7.70
CA TYR A 125 -5.61 -16.72 -6.83
C TYR A 125 -6.94 -16.81 -6.08
N PRO A 126 -7.57 -18.00 -6.00
CA PRO A 126 -8.81 -18.20 -5.26
C PRO A 126 -8.69 -17.79 -3.78
N LEU A 127 -9.62 -16.98 -3.30
CA LEU A 127 -9.68 -16.58 -1.90
C LEU A 127 -10.41 -17.65 -1.07
N SER A 128 -9.66 -18.47 -0.34
CA SER A 128 -10.23 -19.42 0.62
C SER A 128 -10.75 -18.71 1.88
N ASP A 129 -11.69 -19.34 2.59
CA ASP A 129 -12.25 -18.79 3.83
C ASP A 129 -11.20 -18.57 4.90
N ARG A 130 -10.22 -19.48 5.00
CA ARG A 130 -9.06 -19.35 5.89
C ARG A 130 -8.26 -18.09 5.57
N ASN A 131 -7.94 -17.85 4.30
CA ASN A 131 -7.14 -16.69 3.90
C ASN A 131 -7.95 -15.39 4.07
N ALA A 132 -9.25 -15.40 3.73
CA ALA A 132 -10.13 -14.25 3.92
C ALA A 132 -10.22 -13.86 5.42
N GLY A 133 -10.41 -14.84 6.30
CA GLY A 133 -10.41 -14.63 7.75
C GLY A 133 -9.09 -14.06 8.26
N ALA A 134 -7.96 -14.68 7.90
CA ALA A 134 -6.64 -14.22 8.35
C ALA A 134 -6.33 -12.78 7.89
N LEU A 135 -6.65 -12.44 6.64
CA LEU A 135 -6.39 -11.10 6.08
C LEU A 135 -7.31 -10.05 6.69
N ALA A 136 -8.60 -10.37 6.86
CA ALA A 136 -9.57 -9.48 7.48
C ALA A 136 -9.20 -9.14 8.93
N VAL A 137 -8.79 -10.14 9.73
CA VAL A 137 -8.33 -9.95 11.11
C VAL A 137 -7.12 -9.02 11.18
N VAL A 138 -6.10 -9.23 10.35
CA VAL A 138 -4.90 -8.37 10.36
C VAL A 138 -5.20 -6.94 9.95
N LEU A 139 -6.16 -6.76 9.02
CA LEU A 139 -6.54 -5.44 8.50
C LEU A 139 -7.60 -4.73 9.33
N GLY A 140 -8.12 -5.37 10.39
CA GLY A 140 -9.14 -4.79 11.26
C GLY A 140 -10.50 -4.58 10.55
N ILE A 141 -10.83 -5.40 9.56
CA ILE A 141 -12.08 -5.31 8.79
C ILE A 141 -12.86 -6.61 8.85
N THR A 142 -14.11 -6.58 8.40
CA THR A 142 -14.93 -7.79 8.25
C THR A 142 -14.44 -8.65 7.07
N VAL A 143 -14.72 -9.96 7.15
CA VAL A 143 -14.44 -10.89 6.05
C VAL A 143 -15.18 -10.47 4.77
N ASP A 144 -16.42 -9.99 4.90
CA ASP A 144 -17.23 -9.56 3.76
C ASP A 144 -16.65 -8.32 3.07
N GLN A 145 -16.10 -7.37 3.83
CA GLN A 145 -15.38 -6.23 3.25
C GLN A 145 -14.15 -6.69 2.46
N TYR A 146 -13.38 -7.65 2.98
CA TYR A 146 -12.22 -8.18 2.24
C TYR A 146 -12.64 -8.97 1.00
N ARG A 147 -13.72 -9.76 1.08
CA ARG A 147 -14.28 -10.49 -0.07
C ARG A 147 -14.79 -9.54 -1.15
N ALA A 148 -15.52 -8.49 -0.78
CA ALA A 148 -15.98 -7.47 -1.73
C ALA A 148 -14.80 -6.79 -2.43
N ALA A 149 -13.74 -6.46 -1.68
CA ALA A 149 -12.49 -5.95 -2.25
C ALA A 149 -11.85 -6.93 -3.25
N TYR A 150 -11.78 -8.21 -2.87
CA TYR A 150 -11.25 -9.28 -3.71
C TYR A 150 -12.07 -9.47 -5.00
N GLN A 151 -13.40 -9.48 -4.93
CA GLN A 151 -14.25 -9.63 -6.13
C GLN A 151 -14.02 -8.49 -7.11
N ARG A 152 -13.95 -7.24 -6.63
CA ARG A 152 -13.61 -6.09 -7.48
C ARG A 152 -12.25 -6.23 -8.15
N ALA A 153 -11.25 -6.78 -7.46
CA ALA A 153 -9.94 -7.03 -8.06
C ALA A 153 -9.99 -8.13 -9.14
N ARG A 154 -10.82 -9.17 -8.94
CA ARG A 154 -11.00 -10.30 -9.85
C ARG A 154 -11.82 -9.96 -11.10
N GLU A 155 -12.84 -9.12 -10.96
CA GLU A 155 -13.73 -8.67 -12.03
C GLU A 155 -13.15 -7.50 -12.82
N ARG A 156 -11.96 -7.04 -12.45
CA ARG A 156 -11.33 -5.86 -13.01
C ARG A 156 -11.08 -6.05 -14.52
N PRO A 157 -11.52 -5.11 -15.38
CA PRO A 157 -11.24 -5.17 -16.81
C PRO A 157 -9.73 -5.11 -17.07
N ALA A 158 -9.30 -5.82 -18.11
CA ALA A 158 -7.89 -5.86 -18.51
C ALA A 158 -7.35 -4.44 -18.71
N GLY A 159 -6.21 -4.12 -18.08
CA GLY A 159 -5.50 -2.84 -18.24
C GLY A 159 -5.73 -1.78 -17.16
N ALA A 160 -6.65 -2.00 -16.21
CA ALA A 160 -6.83 -1.05 -15.11
C ALA A 160 -5.68 -1.15 -14.05
N PRO A 161 -5.23 -0.02 -13.46
CA PRO A 161 -3.99 0.08 -12.68
C PRO A 161 -3.96 -0.73 -11.36
N SER A 162 -3.17 -1.82 -11.28
CA SER A 162 -3.01 -2.68 -10.08
C SER A 162 -2.76 -1.91 -8.79
#